data_AF-A0A292SQK6-F1
#
_entry.id   AF-A0A292SQK6-F1
#
_cell.length_a   1.000
_cell.length_b   1.000
_cell.length_c   1.000
_cell.angle_alpha   90.00
_cell.angle_beta   90.00
_cell.angle_gamma   90.00
#
_symmetry.space_group_name_H-M   'P 1'
#
loop_
_entity.id
_entity.type
_entity.pdbx_description
1 polymer ?
#
loop_
_entity_poly.entity_id
_entity_poly.type
_entity_poly.pdbx_seq_one_letter_code
_entity_poly.pdbx_strand_id
1 'polypeptide(L)'
;MEKFILDGRLNIIPFALGNEEKVGNFYLNKQLSVCSYCDFSNNNPPADMAKWEKIQINATTMDKFCCNNNIMPDFIKMDIEGAEMPALEGGMKTIQECRPQLAISIYHSNEDFINIPLYLNKNLKNYHFKLGHYSPWRSETVLYAIPQEIKF
;
A
#
# COMPACT_ATOMS: atom_id res chain seq x y z
N MET A 1 3.18 20.69 -13.04
CA MET A 1 2.34 19.73 -12.28
C MET A 1 0.95 19.62 -12.91
N GLU A 2 0.23 20.74 -13.11
CA GLU A 2 -1.09 20.75 -13.76
C GLU A 2 -1.13 20.04 -15.12
N LYS A 3 -0.13 20.25 -15.99
CA LYS A 3 -0.08 19.59 -17.32
C LYS A 3 -0.02 18.06 -17.27
N PHE A 4 0.59 17.47 -16.24
CA PHE A 4 0.67 16.00 -16.07
C PHE A 4 -0.69 15.40 -15.67
N ILE A 5 -1.45 16.14 -14.86
CA ILE A 5 -2.81 15.78 -14.46
C ILE A 5 -3.76 15.90 -15.66
N LEU A 6 -3.59 16.95 -16.46
CA LEU A 6 -4.47 17.26 -17.59
C LEU A 6 -4.29 16.33 -18.80
N ASP A 7 -3.14 15.66 -18.95
CA ASP A 7 -2.85 14.76 -20.08
C ASP A 7 -3.44 13.34 -19.90
N GLY A 8 -4.30 13.10 -18.90
CA GLY A 8 -4.93 11.80 -18.65
C GLY A 8 -3.96 10.70 -18.17
N ARG A 9 -2.73 11.07 -17.79
CA ARG A 9 -1.70 10.15 -17.28
C ARG A 9 -1.83 9.88 -15.78
N LEU A 10 -2.64 10.67 -15.07
CA LEU A 10 -2.95 10.48 -13.66
C LEU A 10 -4.43 10.13 -13.51
N ASN A 11 -4.70 8.96 -12.92
CA ASN A 11 -6.04 8.54 -12.54
C ASN A 11 -6.09 8.39 -11.02
N ILE A 12 -7.03 9.09 -10.39
CA ILE A 12 -7.31 8.93 -8.95
C ILE A 12 -8.53 8.02 -8.82
N ILE A 13 -8.37 6.92 -8.09
CA ILE A 13 -9.40 5.90 -7.97
C ILE A 13 -9.74 5.74 -6.49
N PRO A 14 -10.97 6.08 -6.05
CA PRO A 14 -11.29 6.22 -4.64
C PRO A 14 -11.69 4.88 -4.00
N PHE A 15 -10.74 3.94 -3.91
CA PHE A 15 -10.88 2.71 -3.12
C PHE A 15 -9.58 2.41 -2.37
N ALA A 16 -9.66 1.54 -1.37
CA ALA A 16 -8.51 0.95 -0.70
C ALA A 16 -8.09 -0.37 -1.36
N LEU A 17 -6.82 -0.72 -1.22
CA LEU A 17 -6.32 -2.04 -1.58
C LEU A 17 -6.21 -2.92 -0.32
N GLY A 18 -6.66 -4.16 -0.44
CA GLY A 18 -6.57 -5.18 0.61
C GLY A 18 -6.54 -6.58 0.02
N ASN A 19 -6.78 -7.59 0.86
CA ASN A 19 -6.76 -9.00 0.48
C ASN A 19 -8.11 -9.54 0.01
N GLU A 20 -9.19 -8.76 0.16
CA GLU A 20 -10.55 -9.13 -0.26
C GLU A 20 -11.38 -7.88 -0.56
N GLU A 21 -12.54 -8.08 -1.17
CA GLU A 21 -13.52 -7.01 -1.36
C GLU A 21 -14.35 -6.83 -0.10
N LYS A 22 -14.33 -5.61 0.45
CA LYS A 22 -15.12 -5.27 1.63
C LYS A 22 -15.31 -3.77 1.76
N VAL A 23 -16.24 -3.40 2.63
CA VAL A 23 -16.47 -2.01 3.01
C VAL A 23 -15.82 -1.78 4.37
N GLY A 24 -15.03 -0.73 4.48
CA GLY A 24 -14.39 -0.32 5.73
C GLY A 24 -14.60 1.15 6.03
N ASN A 25 -14.06 1.58 7.16
CA ASN A 25 -14.05 2.98 7.56
C ASN A 25 -12.63 3.50 7.53
N PHE A 26 -12.45 4.67 6.92
CA PHE A 26 -11.26 5.48 7.06
C PHE A 26 -11.55 6.58 8.07
N TYR A 27 -10.68 6.70 9.08
CA TYR A 27 -10.80 7.75 10.08
C TYR A 27 -9.71 8.79 9.84
N LEU A 28 -10.14 10.02 9.54
CA LEU A 28 -9.27 11.19 9.38
C LEU A 28 -9.30 12.03 10.65
N ASN A 29 -8.14 12.32 11.23
CA ASN A 29 -8.08 13.25 12.35
C ASN A 29 -8.17 14.70 11.84
N LYS A 30 -9.20 15.43 12.27
CA LYS A 30 -9.46 16.82 11.84
C LYS A 30 -8.45 17.82 12.40
N GLN A 31 -7.72 17.45 13.45
CA GLN A 31 -6.82 18.33 14.20
C GLN A 31 -5.35 18.02 13.91
N LEU A 32 -5.03 16.81 13.46
CA LEU A 32 -3.67 16.34 13.20
C LEU A 32 -3.60 15.71 11.80
N SER A 33 -2.72 16.22 10.95
CA SER A 33 -2.53 15.75 9.58
C SER A 33 -1.77 14.41 9.46
N VAL A 34 -1.30 13.83 10.58
CA VAL A 34 -0.41 12.65 10.62
C VAL A 34 -0.99 11.47 11.41
N CYS A 35 -2.32 11.40 11.56
CA CYS A 35 -2.97 10.36 12.35
C CYS A 35 -4.25 9.89 11.66
N SER A 36 -4.13 9.22 10.51
CA SER A 36 -5.27 8.56 9.86
C SER A 36 -5.09 7.05 9.89
N TYR A 37 -6.18 6.30 9.91
CA TYR A 37 -6.10 4.84 9.84
C TYR A 37 -7.37 4.22 9.25
N CYS A 38 -7.23 2.98 8.76
CA CYS A 38 -8.34 2.17 8.28
C CYS A 38 -8.84 1.20 9.37
N ASP A 39 -10.16 1.07 9.53
CA ASP A 39 -10.80 -0.01 10.29
C ASP A 39 -11.79 -0.75 9.40
N PHE A 40 -11.42 -1.96 9.00
CA PHE A 40 -12.29 -2.89 8.26
C PHE A 40 -13.04 -3.86 9.18
N SER A 41 -12.74 -3.88 10.47
CA SER A 41 -13.40 -4.74 11.46
C SER A 41 -14.64 -4.10 12.08
N ASN A 42 -14.78 -2.77 11.95
CA ASN A 42 -15.77 -1.94 12.63
C ASN A 42 -15.73 -2.02 14.17
N ASN A 43 -14.66 -2.57 14.74
CA ASN A 43 -14.53 -2.81 16.17
C ASN A 43 -13.57 -1.84 16.87
N ASN A 44 -12.87 -0.99 16.11
CA ASN A 44 -11.87 -0.07 16.64
C ASN A 44 -12.17 1.39 16.24
N PRO A 45 -13.33 1.95 16.60
CA PRO A 45 -13.60 3.37 16.37
C PRO A 45 -12.69 4.25 17.26
N PRO A 46 -12.37 5.48 16.82
CA PRO A 46 -11.65 6.43 17.67
C PRO A 46 -12.43 6.74 18.94
N ALA A 47 -11.72 6.92 20.06
CA ALA A 47 -12.34 7.18 21.36
C ALA A 47 -13.13 8.51 21.42
N ASP A 48 -12.75 9.51 20.62
CA ASP A 48 -13.35 10.84 20.60
C ASP A 48 -13.79 11.22 19.18
N MET A 49 -14.96 10.74 18.76
CA MET A 49 -15.49 10.95 17.40
C MET A 49 -15.65 12.43 16.98
N ALA A 50 -15.62 13.40 17.91
CA ALA A 50 -15.66 14.81 17.55
C ALA A 50 -14.40 15.23 16.77
N LYS A 51 -13.24 14.65 17.13
CA LYS A 51 -11.94 14.92 16.50
C LYS A 51 -11.74 14.21 15.16
N TRP A 52 -12.60 13.26 14.83
CA TRP A 52 -12.42 12.40 13.67
C TRP A 52 -13.53 12.58 12.66
N GLU A 53 -13.17 12.48 11.40
CA GLU A 53 -14.10 12.33 10.28
C GLU A 53 -14.07 10.86 9.86
N LYS A 54 -15.25 10.28 9.72
CA LYS A 54 -15.43 8.91 9.28
C LYS A 54 -15.84 8.91 7.81
N ILE A 55 -15.03 8.29 6.97
CA ILE A 55 -15.30 8.10 5.55
C ILE A 55 -15.49 6.61 5.30
N GLN A 56 -16.61 6.22 4.69
CA GLN A 56 -16.80 4.85 4.27
C GLN A 56 -16.06 4.62 2.95
N ILE A 57 -15.22 3.59 2.90
CA ILE A 57 -14.40 3.26 1.73
C ILE A 57 -14.67 1.82 1.29
N ASN A 58 -14.69 1.62 -0.02
CA ASN A 58 -14.64 0.28 -0.59
C ASN A 58 -13.19 -0.16 -0.67
N ALA A 59 -12.92 -1.43 -0.37
CA ALA A 59 -11.66 -2.09 -0.65
C ALA A 59 -11.85 -3.14 -1.74
N THR A 60 -10.81 -3.31 -2.55
CA THR A 60 -10.68 -4.40 -3.52
C THR A 60 -9.28 -4.97 -3.49
N THR A 61 -9.03 -6.02 -4.26
CA THR A 61 -7.69 -6.61 -4.40
C THR A 61 -6.96 -5.97 -5.58
N MET A 62 -5.64 -5.82 -5.48
CA MET A 62 -4.84 -5.30 -6.58
C MET A 62 -4.94 -6.23 -7.80
N ASP A 63 -4.99 -7.54 -7.58
CA ASP A 63 -5.18 -8.53 -8.65
C ASP A 63 -6.47 -8.32 -9.43
N LYS A 64 -7.60 -8.13 -8.74
CA LYS A 64 -8.88 -7.87 -9.40
C LYS A 64 -8.85 -6.54 -10.14
N PHE A 65 -8.31 -5.50 -9.51
CA PHE A 65 -8.23 -4.18 -10.11
C PHE A 65 -7.38 -4.18 -11.39
N CYS A 66 -6.16 -4.73 -11.34
CA CYS A 66 -5.25 -4.79 -12.47
C CYS A 66 -5.83 -5.64 -13.62
N CYS A 67 -6.40 -6.81 -13.30
CA CYS A 67 -7.04 -7.68 -14.28
C CYS A 67 -8.20 -6.98 -15.00
N ASN A 68 -9.14 -6.38 -14.26
CA ASN A 68 -10.33 -5.75 -14.84
C ASN A 68 -10.02 -4.53 -15.70
N ASN A 69 -8.89 -3.86 -15.45
CA ASN A 69 -8.50 -2.63 -16.13
C ASN A 69 -7.36 -2.85 -17.14
N ASN A 70 -6.90 -4.09 -17.35
CA ASN A 70 -5.76 -4.43 -18.20
C ASN A 70 -4.49 -3.62 -17.83
N ILE A 71 -4.22 -3.49 -16.53
CA ILE A 71 -3.06 -2.76 -16.01
C ILE A 71 -1.96 -3.77 -15.68
N MET A 72 -0.79 -3.58 -16.27
CA MET A 72 0.44 -4.29 -15.92
C MET A 72 1.41 -3.29 -15.28
N PRO A 73 1.55 -3.26 -13.95
CA PRO A 73 2.42 -2.29 -13.30
C PRO A 73 3.90 -2.61 -13.54
N ASP A 74 4.68 -1.59 -13.84
CA ASP A 74 6.16 -1.64 -13.85
C ASP A 74 6.76 -1.23 -12.49
N PHE A 75 6.01 -0.46 -11.70
CA PHE A 75 6.41 0.04 -10.39
C PHE A 75 5.21 0.16 -9.46
N ILE A 76 5.40 -0.23 -8.20
CA ILE A 76 4.39 -0.12 -7.13
C ILE A 76 5.02 0.54 -5.92
N LYS A 77 4.38 1.62 -5.44
CA LYS A 77 4.68 2.25 -4.15
C LYS A 77 3.54 1.97 -3.18
N MET A 78 3.85 1.58 -1.96
CA MET A 78 2.86 1.40 -0.88
C MET A 78 3.28 2.13 0.38
N ASP A 79 2.32 2.86 0.93
CA ASP A 79 2.38 3.62 2.17
C ASP A 79 0.91 3.91 2.51
N ILE A 80 0.29 2.92 3.11
CA ILE A 80 -1.18 2.82 3.20
C ILE A 80 -1.61 2.58 4.64
N GLU A 81 -0.89 3.20 5.58
CA GLU A 81 -1.23 3.28 7.00
C GLU A 81 -1.45 1.90 7.65
N GLY A 82 -0.54 0.95 7.38
CA GLY A 82 -0.54 -0.40 7.94
C GLY A 82 -1.33 -1.44 7.14
N ALA A 83 -1.93 -1.07 6.00
CA ALA A 83 -2.61 -2.00 5.12
C ALA A 83 -1.69 -2.71 4.11
N GLU A 84 -0.36 -2.54 4.22
CA GLU A 84 0.62 -3.07 3.26
C GLU A 84 0.52 -4.59 3.11
N MET A 85 0.53 -5.34 4.21
CA MET A 85 0.47 -6.80 4.14
C MET A 85 -0.81 -7.31 3.45
N PRO A 86 -2.03 -6.90 3.85
CA PRO A 86 -3.24 -7.27 3.11
C PRO A 86 -3.23 -6.87 1.63
N ALA A 87 -2.72 -5.67 1.29
CA ALA A 87 -2.65 -5.23 -0.10
C ALA A 87 -1.67 -6.06 -0.94
N LEU A 88 -0.54 -6.47 -0.35
CA LEU A 88 0.41 -7.40 -0.97
C LEU A 88 -0.21 -8.79 -1.16
N GLU A 89 -0.95 -9.30 -0.17
CA GLU A 89 -1.69 -10.57 -0.28
C GLU A 89 -2.70 -10.54 -1.43
N GLY A 90 -3.49 -9.47 -1.54
CA GLY A 90 -4.45 -9.28 -2.64
C GLY A 90 -3.83 -8.90 -3.98
N GLY A 91 -2.51 -8.80 -4.07
CA GLY A 91 -1.78 -8.37 -5.27
C GLY A 91 -0.69 -9.31 -5.73
N MET A 92 -0.49 -10.43 -5.03
CA MET A 92 0.67 -11.27 -5.23
C MET A 92 0.71 -11.88 -6.64
N LYS A 93 -0.45 -12.23 -7.22
CA LYS A 93 -0.50 -12.77 -8.58
C LYS A 93 -0.01 -11.72 -9.59
N THR A 94 -0.50 -10.49 -9.49
CA THR A 94 -0.08 -9.37 -10.36
C THR A 94 1.40 -9.08 -10.20
N ILE A 95 1.92 -9.06 -8.96
CA ILE A 95 3.35 -8.82 -8.71
C ILE A 95 4.21 -9.94 -9.32
N GLN A 96 3.78 -11.20 -9.21
CA GLN A 96 4.52 -12.34 -9.78
C GLN A 96 4.50 -12.34 -11.31
N GLU A 97 3.38 -11.96 -11.93
CA GLU A 97 3.20 -11.95 -13.39
C GLU A 97 3.86 -10.73 -14.05
N CYS A 98 3.62 -9.53 -13.52
CA CYS A 98 4.11 -8.28 -14.11
C CYS A 98 5.54 -7.96 -13.70
N ARG A 99 6.00 -8.55 -12.59
CA ARG A 99 7.33 -8.34 -12.00
C ARG A 99 7.72 -6.86 -11.83
N PRO A 100 6.90 -6.02 -11.17
CA PRO A 100 7.21 -4.61 -10.95
C PRO A 100 8.38 -4.43 -9.98
N GLN A 101 9.02 -3.27 -10.06
CA GLN A 101 9.81 -2.77 -8.93
C GLN A 101 8.87 -2.37 -7.78
N LEU A 102 9.23 -2.71 -6.54
CA LEU A 102 8.44 -2.39 -5.35
C LEU A 102 9.17 -1.39 -4.47
N ALA A 103 8.43 -0.44 -3.89
CA ALA A 103 8.86 0.45 -2.81
C ALA A 103 7.79 0.45 -1.71
N ILE A 104 8.01 -0.34 -0.66
CA ILE A 104 7.00 -0.63 0.38
C ILE A 104 7.44 0.00 1.70
N SER A 105 6.64 0.90 2.26
CA SER A 105 6.79 1.37 3.63
C SER A 105 6.64 0.19 4.59
N ILE A 106 7.63 -0.03 5.46
CA ILE A 106 7.57 -1.12 6.45
C ILE A 106 7.59 -0.60 7.89
N TYR A 107 7.34 0.71 8.09
CA TYR A 107 7.52 1.37 9.37
C TYR A 107 6.24 1.51 10.23
N HIS A 108 5.07 1.13 9.70
CA HIS A 108 3.77 1.33 10.36
C HIS A 108 3.56 0.43 11.59
N SER A 109 4.21 -0.73 11.64
CA SER A 109 4.21 -1.62 12.79
C SER A 109 5.53 -2.40 12.93
N ASN A 110 5.81 -2.94 14.11
CA ASN A 110 6.97 -3.82 14.29
C ASN A 110 6.83 -5.11 13.47
N GLU A 111 5.58 -5.55 13.29
CA GLU A 111 5.19 -6.70 12.50
C GLU A 111 5.52 -6.49 11.01
N ASP A 112 5.30 -5.29 10.47
CA ASP A 112 5.61 -4.96 9.08
C ASP A 112 7.10 -5.07 8.77
N PHE A 113 7.97 -4.67 9.71
CA PHE A 113 9.43 -4.83 9.58
C PHE A 113 9.86 -6.29 9.40
N ILE A 114 9.08 -7.24 9.90
CA ILE A 114 9.45 -8.67 9.89
C ILE A 114 8.66 -9.40 8.80
N ASN A 115 7.34 -9.26 8.81
CA ASN A 115 6.45 -10.07 8.01
C ASN A 115 6.51 -9.67 6.54
N ILE A 116 6.58 -8.38 6.20
CA ILE A 116 6.61 -7.94 4.79
C ILE A 116 7.87 -8.47 4.07
N PRO A 117 9.10 -8.28 4.59
CA PRO A 117 10.29 -8.87 3.96
C PRO A 117 10.20 -10.38 3.81
N LEU A 118 9.74 -11.09 4.85
CA LEU A 118 9.61 -12.56 4.81
C LEU A 118 8.58 -13.01 3.77
N TYR A 119 7.44 -12.34 3.70
CA TYR A 119 6.38 -12.63 2.75
C TYR A 119 6.85 -12.40 1.31
N LEU A 120 7.50 -11.26 1.04
CA LEU A 120 8.03 -10.99 -0.31
C LEU A 120 9.14 -11.95 -0.68
N ASN A 121 10.09 -12.25 0.21
CA ASN A 121 11.17 -13.20 -0.06
C ASN A 121 10.66 -14.62 -0.32
N LYS A 122 9.57 -15.05 0.35
CA LYS A 122 8.95 -16.35 0.13
C LYS A 122 8.27 -16.45 -1.24
N ASN A 123 7.61 -15.38 -1.68
CA ASN A 123 6.73 -15.41 -2.85
C ASN A 123 7.37 -14.87 -4.14
N LEU A 124 8.42 -14.04 -4.04
CA LEU A 124 9.08 -13.43 -5.21
C LEU A 124 10.39 -14.12 -5.53
N LYS A 125 10.46 -14.73 -6.72
CA LYS A 125 11.68 -15.35 -7.24
C LYS A 125 12.52 -14.33 -8.02
N ASN A 126 13.83 -14.39 -7.83
CA ASN A 126 14.82 -13.56 -8.55
C ASN A 126 14.56 -12.06 -8.38
N TYR A 127 14.48 -11.63 -7.12
CA TYR A 127 14.43 -10.22 -6.72
C TYR A 127 15.64 -9.89 -5.85
N HIS A 128 16.14 -8.66 -5.97
CA HIS A 128 17.09 -8.05 -5.06
C HIS A 128 16.35 -7.16 -4.07
N PHE A 129 16.57 -7.41 -2.78
CA PHE A 129 16.00 -6.59 -1.71
C PHE A 129 17.00 -5.54 -1.26
N LYS A 130 16.54 -4.30 -1.09
CA LYS A 130 17.32 -3.18 -0.53
C LYS A 130 16.47 -2.46 0.51
N LEU A 131 17.12 -1.80 1.46
CA LEU A 131 16.44 -1.00 2.48
C LEU A 131 16.94 0.44 2.38
N GLY A 132 16.00 1.39 2.39
CA GLY A 132 16.29 2.82 2.50
C GLY A 132 15.61 3.39 3.74
N HIS A 133 16.30 4.32 4.41
CA HIS A 133 15.76 5.03 5.57
C HIS A 133 15.96 6.53 5.35
N TYR A 134 14.86 7.29 5.40
CA TYR A 134 14.84 8.68 4.93
C TYR A 134 14.41 9.70 5.99
N SER A 135 14.36 9.30 7.26
CA SER A 135 14.13 10.22 8.38
C SER A 135 15.12 9.94 9.52
N PRO A 136 15.24 10.82 10.53
CA PRO A 136 15.95 10.48 11.77
C PRO A 136 15.06 9.74 12.79
N TRP A 137 13.80 9.48 12.45
CA TRP A 137 12.80 8.87 13.32
C TRP A 137 12.48 7.45 12.87
N ARG A 138 11.53 6.77 13.52
CA ARG A 138 11.16 5.40 13.12
C ARG A 138 10.50 5.32 11.74
N SER A 139 9.87 6.41 11.30
CA SER A 139 9.15 6.50 10.03
C SER A 139 10.08 6.57 8.81
N GLU A 140 9.51 6.50 7.61
CA GLU A 140 10.24 6.64 6.33
C GLU A 140 11.27 5.52 6.09
N THR A 141 11.01 4.32 6.60
CA THR A 141 11.77 3.11 6.24
C THR A 141 11.07 2.36 5.12
N VAL A 142 11.75 2.23 3.99
CA VAL A 142 11.21 1.65 2.75
C VAL A 142 12.00 0.42 2.35
N LEU A 143 11.31 -0.70 2.19
CA LEU A 143 11.83 -1.91 1.56
C LEU A 143 11.65 -1.81 0.04
N TYR A 144 12.75 -1.94 -0.68
CA TYR A 144 12.74 -2.07 -2.13
C TYR A 144 12.89 -3.53 -2.51
N ALA A 145 12.08 -3.98 -3.48
CA ALA A 145 12.26 -5.26 -4.15
C ALA A 145 12.39 -5.00 -5.66
N ILE A 146 13.53 -5.36 -6.23
CA ILE A 146 13.84 -5.10 -7.65
C ILE A 146 14.06 -6.43 -8.39
N PRO A 147 13.34 -6.70 -9.51
CA PRO A 147 13.61 -7.85 -10.36
C PRO A 147 15.07 -7.90 -10.84
N GLN A 148 15.71 -9.09 -10.82
CA GLN A 148 17.12 -9.26 -11.21
C GLN A 148 17.44 -8.88 -12.66
N GLU A 149 16.45 -8.94 -13.55
CA GLU A 149 16.58 -8.55 -14.95
C GLU A 149 16.71 -7.03 -15.16
N ILE A 150 16.36 -6.22 -14.16
CA ILE A 150 16.53 -4.76 -14.19
C ILE A 150 17.94 -4.44 -13.70
N LYS A 151 18.82 -4.13 -14.67
CA LYS A 151 20.21 -3.75 -14.41
C LYS A 151 20.28 -2.28 -13.99
N PHE A 152 21.13 -2.00 -13.00
CA PHE A 152 21.55 -0.66 -12.58
C PHE A 152 22.91 -0.31 -13.16
#